data_AF-A0A0P1HBD6-F1
#
_entry.id   AF-A0A0P1HBD6-F1
#
_cell.length_a   1.000
_cell.length_b   1.000
_cell.length_c   1.000
_cell.angle_alpha   90.00
_cell.angle_beta   90.00
_cell.angle_gamma   90.00
#
_symmetry.space_group_name_H-M   'P 1'
#
loop_
_entity.id
_entity.type
_entity.pdbx_description
1 polymer ?
#
loop_
_entity_poly.entity_id
_entity_poly.type
_entity_poly.pdbx_seq_one_letter_code
_entity_poly.pdbx_strand_id
1 'polypeptide(L)'
;MQPDLLPPKPPSNSFETFILFFVCGAPLQKALKRLMAKQLDYHTIREIFSRFQAAEPEPKGELEHVNVYTLVVAVALSAQATDAGVNKATRALFKIADTPQKMLDLGLEGVTDHIKTIGLFRQKAKNVIKLSQILVDDYGGEVPNSRAALQSLPGVGRKTANVVLNMWWHQPAQAVDTHIFRVGNRSGIAPGKDVDAVERAVEDNIPADFQQHAHHWLILHGRYHCKARKPLCGTCLIRDLCQYEDKNL
;
A
#
# COMPACT_ATOMS: atom_id res chain seq x y z
N MET A 1 -18.54 -19.39 -56.11
CA MET A 1 -19.16 -18.35 -55.24
C MET A 1 -19.66 -19.05 -53.99
N GLN A 2 -18.80 -19.12 -52.96
CA GLN A 2 -19.18 -19.52 -51.61
C GLN A 2 -19.46 -18.23 -50.83
N PRO A 3 -20.63 -18.05 -50.19
CA PRO A 3 -20.84 -16.93 -49.29
C PRO A 3 -20.23 -17.21 -47.91
N ASP A 4 -19.48 -16.22 -47.43
CA ASP A 4 -18.74 -16.18 -46.17
C ASP A 4 -19.59 -16.49 -44.93
N LEU A 5 -19.09 -17.41 -44.12
CA LEU A 5 -19.49 -17.62 -42.73
C LEU A 5 -18.80 -16.58 -41.84
N LEU A 6 -19.47 -15.44 -41.61
CA LEU A 6 -19.12 -14.52 -40.52
C LEU A 6 -19.45 -15.18 -39.16
N PRO A 7 -18.56 -15.11 -38.16
CA PRO A 7 -18.85 -15.62 -36.82
C PRO A 7 -19.92 -14.76 -36.12
N PRO A 8 -20.72 -15.35 -35.21
CA PRO A 8 -21.83 -14.66 -34.56
C PRO A 8 -21.36 -13.50 -33.68
N LYS A 9 -22.07 -12.39 -33.77
CA LYS A 9 -21.94 -11.20 -32.92
C LYS A 9 -22.17 -11.60 -31.45
N PRO A 10 -21.33 -11.18 -30.49
CA PRO A 10 -21.57 -11.48 -29.09
C PRO A 10 -22.85 -10.79 -28.58
N PRO A 11 -23.60 -11.41 -27.66
CA PRO A 11 -24.83 -10.83 -27.13
C PRO A 11 -24.53 -9.54 -26.37
N SER A 12 -25.26 -8.50 -26.73
CA SER A 12 -25.38 -7.26 -25.96
C SER A 12 -26.15 -7.52 -24.65
N ASN A 13 -25.61 -7.00 -23.55
CA ASN A 13 -26.15 -6.92 -22.18
C ASN A 13 -26.04 -8.17 -21.30
N SER A 14 -25.10 -8.11 -20.35
CA SER A 14 -25.27 -8.68 -19.01
C SER A 14 -25.06 -7.57 -17.97
N PHE A 15 -26.14 -6.84 -17.69
CA PHE A 15 -26.26 -5.89 -16.58
C PHE A 15 -26.32 -6.59 -15.19
N GLU A 16 -25.82 -7.82 -15.07
CA GLU A 16 -26.00 -8.66 -13.87
C GLU A 16 -24.80 -8.75 -12.93
N THR A 17 -23.66 -8.13 -13.23
CA THR A 17 -22.55 -8.06 -12.26
C THR A 17 -22.66 -6.84 -11.31
N PHE A 18 -23.74 -6.07 -11.41
CA PHE A 18 -23.96 -4.84 -10.61
C PHE A 18 -25.04 -4.96 -9.53
N ILE A 19 -25.61 -6.14 -9.30
CA ILE A 19 -26.59 -6.40 -8.23
C ILE A 19 -26.03 -7.44 -7.25
N LEU A 20 -24.82 -7.20 -6.74
CA LEU A 20 -24.35 -7.83 -5.49
C LEU A 20 -23.96 -6.81 -4.42
N PHE A 21 -24.28 -5.52 -4.65
CA PHE A 21 -23.91 -4.42 -3.75
C PHE A 21 -25.10 -3.73 -3.04
N PHE A 22 -26.35 -4.05 -3.39
CA PHE A 22 -27.51 -3.23 -2.94
C PHE A 22 -28.57 -3.89 -2.06
N VAL A 23 -28.36 -5.11 -1.57
CA VAL A 23 -29.19 -5.63 -0.45
C VAL A 23 -28.29 -6.31 0.58
N CYS A 24 -27.47 -5.51 1.25
CA CYS A 24 -26.82 -5.97 2.47
C CYS A 24 -27.90 -5.98 3.57
N GLY A 25 -28.46 -7.16 3.86
CA GLY A 25 -29.47 -7.29 4.90
C GLY A 25 -28.98 -6.75 6.25
N ALA A 26 -29.89 -6.17 7.04
CA ALA A 26 -29.63 -5.64 8.38
C ALA A 26 -28.75 -6.54 9.29
N PRO A 27 -28.76 -7.89 9.22
CA PRO A 27 -27.88 -8.75 10.01
C PRO A 27 -26.39 -8.60 9.67
N LEU A 28 -26.02 -8.45 8.38
CA LEU A 28 -24.62 -8.33 7.97
C LEU A 28 -24.06 -6.94 8.30
N GLN A 29 -24.88 -5.90 8.16
CA GLN A 29 -24.54 -4.55 8.62
C GLN A 29 -24.37 -4.50 10.15
N LYS A 30 -25.19 -5.23 10.91
CA LYS A 30 -25.08 -5.34 12.37
C LYS A 30 -23.83 -6.12 12.81
N ALA A 31 -23.43 -7.15 12.05
CA ALA A 31 -22.19 -7.89 12.25
C ALA A 31 -20.94 -7.04 11.92
N LEU A 32 -20.96 -6.28 10.82
CA LEU A 32 -19.91 -5.30 10.48
C LEU A 32 -19.78 -4.20 11.53
N LYS A 33 -20.91 -3.67 12.05
CA LYS A 33 -20.92 -2.73 13.19
C LYS A 33 -20.35 -3.34 14.48
N ARG A 34 -20.48 -4.65 14.68
CA ARG A 34 -19.94 -5.38 15.84
C ARG A 34 -18.44 -5.63 15.74
N LEU A 35 -17.89 -5.64 14.53
CA LEU A 35 -16.46 -5.91 14.27
C LEU A 35 -15.59 -4.64 14.31
N MET A 36 -16.20 -3.46 14.25
CA MET A 36 -15.48 -2.19 14.27
C MET A 36 -15.44 -1.63 15.68
N ALA A 37 -14.24 -1.51 16.24
CA ALA A 37 -14.03 -0.86 17.53
C ALA A 37 -14.48 0.61 17.48
N LYS A 38 -14.80 1.16 18.65
CA LYS A 38 -15.04 2.60 18.79
C LYS A 38 -13.71 3.33 18.59
N GLN A 39 -13.75 4.51 17.97
CA GLN A 39 -12.56 5.38 17.88
C GLN A 39 -12.05 5.70 19.29
N LEU A 40 -10.75 5.44 19.51
CA LEU A 40 -10.05 5.80 20.73
C LEU A 40 -9.96 7.32 20.87
N ASP A 41 -9.92 7.81 22.10
CA ASP A 41 -9.66 9.22 22.38
C ASP A 41 -8.19 9.58 22.11
N TYR A 42 -7.93 10.88 21.99
CA TYR A 42 -6.61 11.42 21.66
C TYR A 42 -5.51 10.99 22.66
N HIS A 43 -5.79 10.96 23.96
CA HIS A 43 -4.78 10.64 24.96
C HIS A 43 -4.39 9.17 24.89
N THR A 44 -5.36 8.28 24.68
CA THR A 44 -5.08 6.86 24.49
C THR A 44 -4.28 6.60 23.21
N ILE A 45 -4.60 7.30 22.11
CA ILE A 45 -3.81 7.22 20.86
C ILE A 45 -2.38 7.72 21.09
N ARG A 46 -2.21 8.87 21.77
CA ARG A 46 -0.88 9.41 22.10
C ARG A 46 -0.04 8.42 22.90
N GLU A 47 -0.63 7.78 23.91
CA GLU A 47 0.05 6.75 24.70
C GLU A 47 0.47 5.56 23.83
N ILE A 48 -0.42 5.06 22.97
CA ILE A 48 -0.10 3.97 22.01
C ILE A 48 1.14 4.31 21.18
N PHE A 49 1.18 5.50 20.58
CA PHE A 49 2.30 5.92 19.73
C PHE A 49 3.55 6.25 20.52
N SER A 50 3.43 6.73 21.76
CA SER A 50 4.58 6.89 22.67
C SER A 50 5.22 5.55 22.98
N ARG A 51 4.44 4.48 23.18
CA ARG A 51 4.98 3.13 23.36
C ARG A 51 5.66 2.61 22.10
N PHE A 52 5.07 2.81 20.92
CA PHE A 52 5.70 2.42 19.67
C PHE A 52 7.05 3.12 19.46
N GLN A 53 7.09 4.43 19.70
CA GLN A 53 8.32 5.22 19.63
C GLN A 53 9.37 4.76 20.65
N ALA A 54 8.97 4.45 21.88
CA ALA A 54 9.91 3.94 22.89
C ALA A 54 10.49 2.56 22.52
N ALA A 55 9.69 1.71 21.86
CA ALA A 55 10.13 0.38 21.43
C ALA A 55 11.02 0.42 20.17
N GLU A 56 10.70 1.30 19.22
CA GLU A 56 11.44 1.50 17.98
C GLU A 56 11.29 2.96 17.53
N PRO A 57 12.25 3.85 17.83
CA PRO A 57 12.14 5.27 17.52
C PRO A 57 12.10 5.59 16.02
N GLU A 58 12.80 4.80 15.20
CA GLU A 58 12.96 5.05 13.76
C GLU A 58 12.59 3.81 12.94
N PRO A 59 11.29 3.43 12.89
CA PRO A 59 10.87 2.28 12.11
C PRO A 59 11.09 2.53 10.62
N LYS A 60 11.62 1.53 9.90
CA LYS A 60 11.97 1.63 8.47
C LYS A 60 11.17 0.64 7.64
N GLY A 61 10.85 1.03 6.40
CA GLY A 61 10.33 0.13 5.39
C GLY A 61 11.37 -0.91 4.97
N GLU A 62 10.91 -2.02 4.39
CA GLU A 62 11.78 -3.15 4.04
C GLU A 62 12.27 -3.13 2.58
N LEU A 63 11.76 -2.21 1.75
CA LEU A 63 12.14 -2.11 0.34
C LEU A 63 13.45 -1.33 0.18
N GLU A 64 14.45 -1.99 -0.42
CA GLU A 64 15.75 -1.39 -0.73
C GLU A 64 15.62 -0.35 -1.85
N HIS A 65 16.17 0.84 -1.62
CA HIS A 65 16.20 1.95 -2.58
C HIS A 65 17.41 2.85 -2.29
N VAL A 66 17.85 3.61 -3.30
CA VAL A 66 19.00 4.52 -3.20
C VAL A 66 18.63 5.99 -3.39
N ASN A 67 17.49 6.24 -4.03
CA ASN A 67 16.93 7.56 -4.29
C ASN A 67 15.41 7.48 -4.47
N VAL A 68 14.74 8.62 -4.63
CA VAL A 68 13.27 8.69 -4.81
C VAL A 68 12.76 7.88 -6.01
N TYR A 69 13.49 7.89 -7.12
CA TYR A 69 13.09 7.17 -8.33
C TYR A 69 13.10 5.65 -8.10
N THR A 70 14.20 5.14 -7.56
CA THR A 70 14.32 3.71 -7.22
C THR A 70 13.32 3.29 -6.14
N LEU A 71 12.94 4.19 -5.22
CA LEU A 71 11.83 3.95 -4.29
C LEU A 71 10.49 3.80 -5.02
N VAL A 72 10.14 4.72 -5.93
CA VAL A 72 8.90 4.61 -6.74
C VAL A 72 8.87 3.28 -7.49
N VAL A 73 9.98 2.91 -8.14
CA VAL A 73 10.09 1.65 -8.87
C VAL A 73 9.92 0.45 -7.92
N ALA A 74 10.64 0.42 -6.79
CA ALA A 74 10.54 -0.68 -5.82
C ALA A 74 9.11 -0.86 -5.30
N VAL A 75 8.42 0.22 -4.94
CA VAL A 75 7.03 0.16 -4.44
C VAL A 75 6.05 -0.23 -5.56
N ALA A 76 6.24 0.24 -6.80
CA ALA A 76 5.42 -0.21 -7.93
C ALA A 76 5.61 -1.72 -8.23
N LEU A 77 6.83 -2.23 -8.06
CA LEU A 77 7.14 -3.65 -8.24
C LEU A 77 6.61 -4.55 -7.10
N SER A 78 6.36 -3.99 -5.90
CA SER A 78 5.89 -4.76 -4.73
C SER A 78 4.44 -5.20 -4.81
N ALA A 79 3.65 -4.66 -5.75
CA ALA A 79 2.27 -5.10 -5.96
C ALA A 79 2.22 -6.62 -6.23
N GLN A 80 1.60 -7.38 -5.33
CA GLN A 80 1.54 -8.85 -5.38
C GLN A 80 2.92 -9.53 -5.43
N ALA A 81 3.92 -8.95 -4.76
CA ALA A 81 5.24 -9.55 -4.54
C ALA A 81 5.62 -9.39 -3.06
N THR A 82 6.61 -10.16 -2.61
CA THR A 82 7.20 -9.99 -1.29
C THR A 82 8.33 -8.97 -1.35
N ASP A 83 8.53 -8.21 -0.27
CA ASP A 83 9.60 -7.20 -0.19
C ASP A 83 10.98 -7.85 -0.47
N ALA A 84 11.24 -9.04 0.09
CA ALA A 84 12.44 -9.82 -0.19
C ALA A 84 12.61 -10.20 -1.67
N GLY A 85 11.50 -10.55 -2.35
CA GLY A 85 11.51 -10.87 -3.78
C GLY A 85 11.79 -9.65 -4.65
N VAL A 86 11.24 -8.50 -4.28
CA VAL A 86 11.52 -7.21 -4.94
C VAL A 86 12.98 -6.83 -4.75
N ASN A 87 13.50 -6.84 -3.51
CA ASN A 87 14.89 -6.49 -3.22
C ASN A 87 15.88 -7.37 -4.00
N LYS A 88 15.60 -8.67 -4.11
CA LYS A 88 16.42 -9.58 -4.93
C LYS A 88 16.46 -9.16 -6.40
N ALA A 89 15.32 -8.75 -6.96
CA ALA A 89 15.22 -8.32 -8.36
C ALA A 89 15.86 -6.94 -8.59
N THR A 90 15.66 -5.99 -7.67
CA THR A 90 16.06 -4.59 -7.85
C THR A 90 17.52 -4.32 -7.50
N ARG A 91 18.15 -5.10 -6.60
CA ARG A 91 19.52 -4.82 -6.13
C ARG A 91 20.57 -4.76 -7.24
N ALA A 92 20.46 -5.61 -8.25
CA ALA A 92 21.36 -5.56 -9.42
C ALA A 92 20.91 -4.46 -10.41
N LEU A 93 19.60 -4.32 -10.61
CA LEU A 93 19.03 -3.31 -11.50
C LEU A 93 19.42 -1.88 -11.08
N PHE A 94 19.25 -1.52 -9.82
CA PHE A 94 19.52 -0.17 -9.32
C PHE A 94 21.01 0.19 -9.27
N LYS A 95 21.92 -0.77 -9.46
CA LYS A 95 23.35 -0.45 -9.63
C LYS A 95 23.65 0.13 -11.01
N ILE A 96 22.83 -0.19 -12.01
CA ILE A 96 23.05 0.19 -13.40
C ILE A 96 21.98 1.17 -13.92
N ALA A 97 20.78 1.15 -13.33
CA ALA A 97 19.63 1.96 -13.73
C ALA A 97 18.93 2.55 -12.50
N ASP A 98 19.51 3.62 -11.95
CA ASP A 98 19.01 4.36 -10.78
C ASP A 98 18.35 5.71 -11.14
N THR A 99 18.20 6.01 -12.42
CA THR A 99 17.53 7.22 -12.93
C THR A 99 16.53 6.83 -14.02
N PRO A 100 15.50 7.67 -14.29
CA PRO A 100 14.58 7.42 -15.39
C PRO A 100 15.29 7.20 -16.73
N GLN A 101 16.26 8.06 -17.07
CA GLN A 101 16.99 7.96 -18.33
C GLN A 101 17.77 6.64 -18.43
N LYS A 102 18.54 6.26 -17.40
CA LYS A 102 19.28 4.99 -17.42
C LYS A 102 18.35 3.77 -17.52
N MET A 103 17.13 3.86 -16.97
CA MET A 103 16.13 2.79 -17.07
C MET A 103 15.57 2.69 -18.50
N LEU A 104 15.40 3.82 -19.19
CA LEU A 104 15.03 3.85 -20.61
C LEU A 104 16.16 3.31 -21.49
N ASP A 105 17.40 3.72 -21.23
CA ASP A 105 18.60 3.26 -21.95
C ASP A 105 18.81 1.75 -21.81
N LEU A 106 18.49 1.18 -20.64
CA LEU A 106 18.50 -0.27 -20.41
C LEU A 106 17.42 -1.00 -21.23
N GLY A 107 16.32 -0.31 -21.55
CA GLY A 107 15.24 -0.82 -22.38
C GLY A 107 14.33 -1.85 -21.70
N LEU A 108 13.20 -2.12 -22.35
CA LEU A 108 12.17 -3.02 -21.83
C LEU A 108 12.69 -4.44 -21.59
N GLU A 109 13.50 -4.97 -22.50
CA GLU A 109 14.05 -6.33 -22.39
C GLU A 109 15.00 -6.44 -21.20
N GLY A 110 15.94 -5.50 -21.06
CA GLY A 110 16.88 -5.46 -19.93
C GLY A 110 16.14 -5.38 -18.59
N VAL A 111 15.18 -4.47 -18.45
CA VAL A 111 14.34 -4.37 -17.24
C VAL A 111 13.60 -5.68 -16.99
N THR A 112 12.95 -6.24 -18.01
CA THR A 112 12.19 -7.50 -17.90
C THR A 112 13.06 -8.62 -17.37
N ASP A 113 14.31 -8.73 -17.86
CA ASP A 113 15.24 -9.76 -17.43
C ASP A 113 15.67 -9.64 -15.97
N HIS A 114 15.87 -8.42 -15.48
CA HIS A 114 16.18 -8.18 -14.07
C HIS A 114 15.02 -8.54 -13.14
N ILE A 115 13.78 -8.30 -13.57
CA ILE A 115 12.60 -8.48 -12.71
C ILE A 115 11.81 -9.76 -13.02
N LYS A 116 12.31 -10.68 -13.85
CA LYS A 116 11.55 -11.90 -14.24
C LYS A 116 11.20 -12.85 -13.09
N THR A 117 11.85 -12.69 -11.94
CA THR A 117 11.59 -13.51 -10.74
C THR A 117 10.37 -13.07 -9.92
N ILE A 118 9.79 -11.89 -10.21
CA ILE A 118 8.60 -11.41 -9.50
C ILE A 118 7.31 -11.66 -10.31
N GLY A 119 6.18 -11.83 -9.62
CA GLY A 119 4.87 -11.98 -10.26
C GLY A 119 4.52 -10.76 -11.12
N LEU A 120 3.81 -11.01 -12.24
CA LEU A 120 3.35 -9.98 -13.19
C LEU A 120 4.49 -9.16 -13.86
N PHE A 121 5.72 -9.70 -13.87
CA PHE A 121 6.92 -8.97 -14.30
C PHE A 121 6.81 -8.33 -15.69
N ARG A 122 6.16 -8.97 -16.67
CA ARG A 122 6.03 -8.39 -18.03
C ARG A 122 5.24 -7.07 -18.02
N GLN A 123 4.13 -7.02 -17.30
CA GLN A 123 3.33 -5.80 -17.20
C GLN A 123 4.05 -4.77 -16.33
N LYS A 124 4.71 -5.21 -15.26
CA LYS A 124 5.51 -4.35 -14.40
C LYS A 124 6.67 -3.68 -15.16
N ALA A 125 7.40 -4.42 -16.00
CA ALA A 125 8.49 -3.88 -16.81
C ALA A 125 7.98 -2.82 -17.79
N LYS A 126 6.84 -3.08 -18.46
CA LYS A 126 6.18 -2.09 -19.32
C LYS A 126 5.79 -0.82 -18.55
N ASN A 127 5.26 -0.98 -17.34
CA ASN A 127 4.91 0.16 -16.48
C ASN A 127 6.16 0.93 -16.05
N VAL A 128 7.25 0.25 -15.67
CA VAL A 128 8.52 0.88 -15.29
C VAL A 128 9.13 1.68 -16.45
N ILE A 129 9.13 1.14 -17.67
CA ILE A 129 9.58 1.89 -18.84
C ILE A 129 8.67 3.09 -19.08
N LYS A 130 7.34 2.89 -19.09
CA LYS A 130 6.40 3.97 -19.38
C LYS A 130 6.41 5.08 -18.32
N LEU A 131 6.51 4.73 -17.02
CA LEU A 131 6.64 5.74 -15.97
C LEU A 131 7.97 6.48 -16.09
N SER A 132 9.07 5.80 -16.45
CA SER A 132 10.36 6.47 -16.66
C SER A 132 10.31 7.44 -17.83
N GLN A 133 9.63 7.07 -18.91
CA GLN A 133 9.40 7.94 -20.07
C GLN A 133 8.62 9.19 -19.67
N ILE A 134 7.51 9.03 -18.95
CA ILE A 134 6.71 10.17 -18.44
C ILE A 134 7.55 11.09 -17.56
N LEU A 135 8.39 10.53 -16.68
CA LEU A 135 9.26 11.34 -15.83
C LEU A 135 10.25 12.17 -16.65
N VAL A 136 10.87 11.58 -17.70
CA VAL A 136 11.78 12.32 -18.58
C VAL A 136 11.04 13.40 -19.37
N ASP A 137 9.92 13.05 -19.99
CA ASP A 137 9.21 13.94 -20.92
C ASP A 137 8.48 15.08 -20.20
N ASP A 138 7.75 14.76 -19.12
CA ASP A 138 6.83 15.70 -18.48
C ASP A 138 7.40 16.34 -17.21
N TYR A 139 8.41 15.70 -16.59
CA TYR A 139 8.96 16.11 -15.29
C TYR A 139 10.50 16.31 -15.31
N GLY A 140 11.13 16.34 -16.48
CA GLY A 140 12.57 16.61 -16.61
C GLY A 140 13.48 15.55 -15.95
N GLY A 141 12.99 14.33 -15.78
CA GLY A 141 13.68 13.22 -15.12
C GLY A 141 13.55 13.21 -13.59
N GLU A 142 12.77 14.12 -13.00
CA GLU A 142 12.57 14.19 -11.55
C GLU A 142 11.24 13.56 -11.13
N VAL A 143 11.20 12.94 -9.94
CA VAL A 143 9.96 12.40 -9.38
C VAL A 143 9.16 13.53 -8.72
N PRO A 144 7.89 13.75 -9.11
CA PRO A 144 7.08 14.80 -8.51
C PRO A 144 6.65 14.47 -7.08
N ASN A 145 6.54 15.49 -6.23
CA ASN A 145 6.13 15.38 -4.82
C ASN A 145 4.62 15.57 -4.59
N SER A 146 3.81 15.39 -5.63
CA SER A 146 2.35 15.51 -5.60
C SER A 146 1.70 14.14 -5.70
N ARG A 147 0.73 13.86 -4.82
CA ARG A 147 -0.05 12.61 -4.87
C ARG A 147 -0.69 12.40 -6.23
N ALA A 148 -1.32 13.43 -6.80
CA ALA A 148 -2.01 13.33 -8.09
C ALA A 148 -1.02 13.03 -9.24
N ALA A 149 0.14 13.68 -9.23
CA ALA A 149 1.19 13.46 -10.23
C ALA A 149 1.82 12.06 -10.10
N LEU A 150 2.06 11.58 -8.89
CA LEU A 150 2.50 10.21 -8.67
C LEU A 150 1.46 9.20 -9.17
N GLN A 151 0.18 9.41 -8.87
CA GLN A 151 -0.90 8.52 -9.30
C GLN A 151 -1.15 8.50 -10.81
N SER A 152 -0.66 9.49 -11.56
CA SER A 152 -0.73 9.45 -13.03
C SER A 152 0.32 8.51 -13.63
N LEU A 153 1.33 8.10 -12.85
CA LEU A 153 2.37 7.18 -13.30
C LEU A 153 1.83 5.73 -13.39
N PRO A 154 2.08 5.01 -14.49
CA PRO A 154 1.67 3.61 -14.63
C PRO A 154 2.18 2.72 -13.51
N GLY A 155 1.27 1.98 -12.87
CA GLY A 155 1.60 1.08 -11.75
C GLY A 155 1.69 1.78 -10.39
N VAL A 156 1.45 3.09 -10.32
CA VAL A 156 1.42 3.87 -9.08
C VAL A 156 -0.04 4.18 -8.72
N GLY A 157 -0.57 3.42 -7.75
CA GLY A 157 -1.89 3.71 -7.15
C GLY A 157 -1.79 4.66 -5.96
N ARG A 158 -2.94 4.96 -5.34
CA ARG A 158 -3.01 5.83 -4.14
C ARG A 158 -2.08 5.38 -3.02
N LYS A 159 -2.09 4.07 -2.71
CA LYS A 159 -1.20 3.47 -1.71
C LYS A 159 0.28 3.74 -2.04
N THR A 160 0.69 3.42 -3.27
CA THR A 160 2.08 3.61 -3.73
C THR A 160 2.50 5.07 -3.61
N ALA A 161 1.65 6.00 -4.05
CA ALA A 161 1.91 7.43 -3.92
C ALA A 161 2.10 7.84 -2.44
N ASN A 162 1.20 7.42 -1.54
CA ASN A 162 1.31 7.75 -0.11
C ASN A 162 2.59 7.18 0.52
N VAL A 163 3.00 5.96 0.17
CA VAL A 163 4.28 5.37 0.65
C VAL A 163 5.45 6.27 0.26
N VAL A 164 5.53 6.69 -1.00
CA VAL A 164 6.65 7.51 -1.50
C VAL A 164 6.63 8.89 -0.85
N LEU A 165 5.46 9.53 -0.75
CA LEU A 165 5.29 10.85 -0.10
C LEU A 165 5.73 10.84 1.36
N ASN A 166 5.38 9.80 2.11
CA ASN A 166 5.75 9.67 3.51
C ASN A 166 7.23 9.30 3.70
N MET A 167 7.73 8.32 2.94
CA MET A 167 9.10 7.83 3.11
C MET A 167 10.15 8.81 2.62
N TRP A 168 9.91 9.51 1.51
CA TRP A 168 10.91 10.37 0.87
C TRP A 168 10.75 11.86 1.19
N TRP A 169 9.51 12.36 1.17
CA TRP A 169 9.23 13.78 1.42
C TRP A 169 8.73 14.08 2.83
N HIS A 170 8.66 13.06 3.68
CA HIS A 170 8.20 13.20 5.07
C HIS A 170 6.81 13.84 5.20
N GLN A 171 5.97 13.67 4.17
CA GLN A 171 4.60 14.14 4.23
C GLN A 171 3.76 13.19 5.12
N PRO A 172 2.75 13.69 5.82
CA PRO A 172 1.85 12.86 6.64
C PRO A 172 0.85 12.07 5.77
N ALA A 173 1.30 11.49 4.65
CA ALA A 173 0.48 10.73 3.72
C ALA A 173 0.42 9.27 4.15
N GLN A 174 -0.77 8.75 4.44
CA GLN A 174 -0.88 7.43 5.07
C GLN A 174 -1.26 6.35 4.06
N ALA A 175 -0.34 5.42 3.80
CA ALA A 175 -0.62 4.29 2.92
C ALA A 175 -1.31 3.17 3.71
N VAL A 176 -2.61 3.00 3.54
CA VAL A 176 -3.36 1.94 4.23
C VAL A 176 -3.35 0.65 3.41
N ASP A 177 -2.80 -0.40 3.99
CA ASP A 177 -2.85 -1.76 3.45
C ASP A 177 -3.71 -2.68 4.34
N THR A 178 -3.70 -3.98 4.06
CA THR A 178 -4.49 -4.95 4.83
C THR A 178 -4.03 -5.10 6.28
N HIS A 179 -2.77 -4.77 6.59
CA HIS A 179 -2.24 -4.77 7.95
C HIS A 179 -2.74 -3.56 8.72
N ILE A 180 -2.54 -2.36 8.18
CA ILE A 180 -2.98 -1.11 8.81
C ILE A 180 -4.50 -1.07 8.95
N PHE A 181 -5.23 -1.44 7.90
CA PHE A 181 -6.70 -1.53 7.93
C PHE A 181 -7.19 -2.43 9.07
N ARG A 182 -6.57 -3.60 9.25
CA ARG A 182 -6.93 -4.53 10.33
C ARG A 182 -6.53 -3.99 11.70
N VAL A 183 -5.32 -3.44 11.85
CA VAL A 183 -4.83 -2.89 13.12
C VAL A 183 -5.71 -1.73 13.55
N GLY A 184 -5.99 -0.77 12.66
CA GLY A 184 -6.82 0.39 12.93
C GLY A 184 -8.22 0.00 13.41
N ASN A 185 -8.87 -0.94 12.71
CA ASN A 185 -10.21 -1.41 13.06
C ASN A 185 -10.25 -2.25 14.35
N ARG A 186 -9.27 -3.14 14.58
CA ARG A 186 -9.24 -3.97 15.81
C ARG A 186 -8.92 -3.17 17.05
N SER A 187 -7.92 -2.30 16.97
CA SER A 187 -7.42 -1.55 18.13
C SER A 187 -8.31 -0.39 18.54
N GLY A 188 -9.04 0.19 17.58
CA GLY A 188 -9.74 1.47 17.76
C GLY A 188 -8.90 2.68 17.40
N ILE A 189 -7.66 2.52 16.90
CA ILE A 189 -6.79 3.64 16.49
C ILE A 189 -7.40 4.41 15.30
N ALA A 190 -7.92 3.68 14.32
CA ALA A 190 -8.50 4.26 13.11
C ALA A 190 -9.58 3.33 12.51
N PRO A 191 -10.70 3.09 13.22
CA PRO A 191 -11.84 2.36 12.66
C PRO A 191 -12.40 3.04 11.43
N GLY A 192 -12.59 2.26 10.36
CA GLY A 192 -13.12 2.73 9.08
C GLY A 192 -13.64 1.57 8.24
N LYS A 193 -14.76 1.82 7.55
CA LYS A 193 -15.46 0.80 6.74
C LYS A 193 -14.70 0.43 5.45
N ASP A 194 -13.84 1.34 4.98
CA ASP A 194 -13.07 1.23 3.76
C ASP A 194 -11.69 1.87 3.96
N VAL A 195 -10.80 1.64 2.99
CA VAL A 195 -9.40 2.08 3.03
C VAL A 195 -9.30 3.60 3.16
N ASP A 196 -10.13 4.34 2.43
CA ASP A 196 -10.12 5.81 2.43
C ASP A 196 -10.56 6.38 3.78
N ALA A 197 -11.53 5.75 4.44
CA ALA A 197 -11.96 6.13 5.79
C ALA A 197 -10.86 5.88 6.83
N VAL A 198 -10.14 4.75 6.73
CA VAL A 198 -9.00 4.48 7.61
C VAL A 198 -7.85 5.45 7.32
N GLU A 199 -7.54 5.74 6.05
CA GLU A 199 -6.50 6.71 5.67
C GLU A 199 -6.77 8.06 6.33
N ARG A 200 -7.97 8.62 6.15
CA ARG A 200 -8.37 9.88 6.80
C ARG A 200 -8.31 9.79 8.32
N ALA A 201 -8.81 8.71 8.92
CA ALA A 201 -8.78 8.57 10.38
C ALA A 201 -7.36 8.52 10.95
N VAL A 202 -6.39 7.95 10.23
CA VAL A 202 -4.97 7.96 10.61
C VAL A 202 -4.40 9.38 10.47
N GLU A 203 -4.68 10.06 9.35
CA GLU A 203 -4.24 11.45 9.11
C GLU A 203 -4.82 12.45 10.14
N ASP A 204 -6.10 12.30 10.51
CA ASP A 204 -6.82 13.25 11.37
C ASP A 204 -6.59 13.04 12.87
N ASN A 205 -6.45 11.79 13.32
CA ASN A 205 -6.48 11.47 14.77
C ASN A 205 -5.11 11.17 15.39
N ILE A 206 -4.11 10.78 14.59
CA ILE A 206 -2.78 10.50 15.13
C ILE A 206 -2.07 11.84 15.38
N PRO A 207 -1.50 12.06 16.58
CA PRO A 207 -0.75 13.26 16.89
C PRO A 207 0.34 13.56 15.84
N ALA A 208 0.48 14.84 15.48
CA ALA A 208 1.35 15.29 14.38
C ALA A 208 2.82 14.87 14.55
N ASP A 209 3.31 14.81 15.79
CA ASP A 209 4.66 14.37 16.15
C ASP A 209 4.93 12.89 15.81
N PHE A 210 3.89 12.08 15.61
CA PHE A 210 4.01 10.67 15.24
C PHE A 210 3.71 10.37 13.77
N GLN A 211 3.14 11.32 13.02
CA GLN A 211 2.66 11.10 11.65
C GLN A 211 3.73 10.53 10.71
N GLN A 212 4.98 10.97 10.87
CA GLN A 212 6.10 10.50 10.05
C GLN A 212 6.30 8.99 10.13
N HIS A 213 6.22 8.42 11.33
CA HIS A 213 6.53 7.01 11.59
C HIS A 213 5.28 6.14 11.79
N ALA A 214 4.10 6.75 11.93
CA ALA A 214 2.83 6.07 12.13
C ALA A 214 2.58 4.93 11.14
N HIS A 215 2.81 5.19 9.83
CA HIS A 215 2.69 4.17 8.79
C HIS A 215 3.51 2.92 9.11
N HIS A 216 4.81 3.09 9.39
CA HIS A 216 5.73 1.99 9.63
C HIS A 216 5.44 1.24 10.94
N TRP A 217 5.12 1.95 12.02
CA TRP A 217 4.72 1.27 13.27
C TRP A 217 3.48 0.40 13.06
N LEU A 218 2.45 0.94 12.40
CA LEU A 218 1.20 0.22 12.18
C LEU A 218 1.37 -0.99 11.24
N ILE A 219 2.10 -0.85 10.12
CA ILE A 219 2.33 -1.97 9.19
C ILE A 219 3.18 -3.06 9.85
N LEU A 220 4.27 -2.72 10.54
CA LEU A 220 5.14 -3.68 11.21
C LEU A 220 4.41 -4.38 12.35
N HIS A 221 3.65 -3.63 13.15
CA HIS A 221 2.82 -4.21 14.21
C HIS A 221 1.76 -5.16 13.63
N GLY A 222 1.09 -4.77 12.55
CA GLY A 222 0.13 -5.64 11.87
C GLY A 222 0.77 -6.89 11.25
N ARG A 223 1.96 -6.76 10.67
CA ARG A 223 2.69 -7.84 10.00
C ARG A 223 3.19 -8.88 11.01
N TYR A 224 3.85 -8.43 12.08
CA TYR A 224 4.58 -9.31 12.99
C TYR A 224 3.81 -9.67 14.28
N HIS A 225 2.84 -8.84 14.68
CA HIS A 225 2.20 -8.96 16.00
C HIS A 225 0.69 -9.18 15.93
N CYS A 226 -0.04 -8.19 15.40
CA CYS A 226 -1.49 -8.24 15.22
C CYS A 226 -1.85 -9.00 13.93
N LYS A 227 -1.40 -10.24 13.82
CA LYS A 227 -1.59 -11.11 12.65
C LYS A 227 -3.07 -11.33 12.35
N ALA A 228 -3.39 -11.59 11.09
CA ALA A 228 -4.77 -11.83 10.66
C ALA A 228 -5.41 -13.02 11.40
N ARG A 229 -4.67 -14.13 11.50
CA ARG A 229 -5.02 -15.32 12.28
C ARG A 229 -4.12 -15.41 13.51
N LYS A 230 -4.70 -15.75 14.66
CA LYS A 230 -4.01 -15.92 15.96
C LYS A 230 -3.07 -14.73 16.28
N PRO A 231 -3.62 -13.52 16.48
CA PRO A 231 -2.80 -12.37 16.89
C PRO A 231 -2.05 -12.67 18.20
N LEU A 232 -0.87 -12.10 18.39
CA LEU A 232 -0.03 -12.36 19.56
C LEU A 232 -0.42 -11.47 20.75
N CYS A 233 -1.69 -11.48 21.18
CA CYS A 233 -2.18 -10.50 22.15
C CYS A 233 -1.47 -10.57 23.51
N GLY A 234 -1.04 -11.76 23.94
CA GLY A 234 -0.31 -11.94 25.21
C GLY A 234 0.95 -11.09 25.35
N THR A 235 1.69 -10.85 24.25
CA THR A 235 2.94 -10.07 24.21
C THR A 235 2.77 -8.71 23.52
N CYS A 236 1.54 -8.24 23.34
CA CYS A 236 1.27 -6.99 22.63
C CYS A 236 1.55 -5.75 23.47
N LEU A 237 2.37 -4.85 22.91
CA LEU A 237 2.76 -3.56 23.50
C LEU A 237 1.57 -2.67 23.89
N ILE A 238 0.47 -2.78 23.16
CA ILE A 238 -0.74 -1.95 23.31
C ILE A 238 -1.95 -2.74 23.80
N ARG A 239 -1.74 -3.95 24.36
CA ARG A 239 -2.80 -4.90 24.72
C ARG A 239 -3.87 -4.29 25.62
N ASP A 240 -3.45 -3.57 26.64
CA ASP A 240 -4.28 -2.93 27.66
C ASP A 240 -5.10 -1.75 27.10
N LEU A 241 -4.62 -1.11 26.04
CA LEU A 241 -5.28 0.02 25.38
C LEU A 241 -6.14 -0.41 24.17
N CYS A 242 -5.88 -1.61 23.63
CA CYS A 242 -6.56 -2.15 22.46
C CYS A 242 -7.99 -2.59 22.79
N GLN A 243 -8.95 -2.12 21.99
CA GLN A 243 -10.38 -2.44 22.13
C GLN A 243 -10.82 -3.78 21.51
N TYR A 244 -9.90 -4.56 20.94
CA TYR A 244 -10.27 -5.84 20.32
C TYR A 244 -10.79 -6.82 21.38
N GLU A 245 -12.00 -7.33 21.22
CA GLU A 245 -12.64 -8.21 22.21
C GLU A 245 -12.04 -9.64 22.20
N ASP A 246 -11.79 -10.21 21.02
CA ASP A 246 -11.30 -11.59 20.86
C ASP A 246 -9.77 -11.71 21.01
N LYS A 247 -9.22 -11.22 22.13
CA LYS A 247 -7.78 -11.31 22.42
C LYS A 247 -7.33 -12.77 22.55
N ASN A 248 -6.25 -13.12 21.86
CA ASN A 248 -5.62 -14.44 21.94
C ASN A 248 -4.47 -14.40 22.98
N LEU A 249 -4.77 -14.83 24.20
CA LEU A 249 -3.89 -14.78 25.38
C LEU A 249 -3.17 -16.12 25.62
#